data_AF-A0A9E0IVC2-F1
#
_entry.id   AF-A0A9E0IVC2-F1
#
_cell.length_a   1.000
_cell.length_b   1.000
_cell.length_c   1.000
_cell.angle_alpha   90.00
_cell.angle_beta   90.00
_cell.angle_gamma   90.00
#
_symmetry.space_group_name_H-M   'P 1'
#
loop_
_entity.id
_entity.type
_entity.pdbx_description
1 polymer ?
#
loop_
_entity_poly.entity_id
_entity_poly.type
_entity_poly.pdbx_seq_one_letter_code
_entity_poly.pdbx_strand_id
1 'polypeptide(L)'
;MKRILKFAGYLLVVVVVGIALMLTYVKTMLPDVGDAPELSVDKSEAQVERGRYLANHVMVCMDCHSKRDWSRYSGPLVEGTLGQGGEVFDQNMGFPGRFVASNISPHGIGGWTDGEIWRAVTSGVGKDGRPLFPIMPYPNAGQLDESDIHAVIAYLRTLSPVANDPPASKADFPMNFIIHTIPEKPSFQKMPPASDRVAQGRYLVTAAGCRDCHTRQDKGKFVGPEFGGGFAFNFPDGSVTTSSNITPHATGIGNWSEEQFVLRFKQYVDSAYVSPQVAAGEKQTPMPWTMYAGMTNEDLSAIYTYLKTLTPVDNAVVQFTSGK
;
A
#
# COMPACT_ATOMS: atom_id res chain seq x y z
N MET A 1 25.74 -49.85 -12.00
CA MET A 1 25.18 -48.75 -12.82
C MET A 1 23.68 -48.85 -13.09
N LYS A 2 23.14 -49.91 -13.74
CA LYS A 2 21.69 -49.97 -14.12
C LYS A 2 20.69 -49.84 -12.95
N ARG A 3 20.98 -50.40 -11.77
CA ARG A 3 20.10 -50.26 -10.59
C ARG A 3 20.11 -48.84 -10.01
N ILE A 4 21.27 -48.21 -9.93
CA ILE A 4 21.44 -46.83 -9.44
C ILE A 4 20.67 -45.85 -10.35
N LEU A 5 20.76 -46.02 -11.67
CA LEU A 5 20.00 -45.22 -12.64
C LEU A 5 18.48 -45.39 -12.48
N LYS A 6 17.99 -46.60 -12.18
CA LYS A 6 16.56 -46.84 -11.90
C LYS A 6 16.10 -46.17 -10.60
N PHE A 7 16.88 -46.28 -9.53
CA PHE A 7 16.60 -45.59 -8.27
C PHE A 7 16.61 -44.08 -8.42
N ALA A 8 17.59 -43.51 -9.14
CA ALA A 8 17.63 -42.10 -9.46
C ALA A 8 16.41 -41.67 -10.29
N GLY A 9 15.98 -42.50 -11.25
CA GLY A 9 14.76 -42.29 -12.03
C GLY A 9 13.49 -42.28 -11.18
N TYR A 10 13.31 -43.26 -10.28
CA TYR A 10 12.16 -43.27 -9.37
C TYR A 10 12.16 -42.09 -8.41
N LEU A 11 13.33 -41.72 -7.86
CA LEU A 11 13.47 -40.55 -7.01
C LEU A 11 13.08 -39.27 -7.76
N LEU A 12 13.53 -39.11 -9.01
CA LEU A 12 13.15 -37.98 -9.85
C LEU A 12 11.64 -37.91 -10.07
N VAL A 13 10.99 -39.04 -10.39
CA VAL A 13 9.53 -39.10 -10.57
C VAL A 13 8.80 -38.71 -9.28
N VAL A 14 9.23 -39.23 -8.12
CA VAL A 14 8.63 -38.89 -6.81
C VAL A 14 8.77 -37.40 -6.52
N VAL A 15 9.94 -36.81 -6.78
CA VAL A 15 10.17 -35.37 -6.59
C VAL A 15 9.27 -34.54 -7.52
N VAL A 16 9.18 -34.91 -8.80
CA VAL A 16 8.33 -34.19 -9.76
C VAL A 16 6.85 -34.29 -9.38
N VAL A 17 6.37 -35.47 -9.00
CA VAL A 17 4.99 -35.67 -8.52
C VAL A 17 4.75 -34.87 -7.24
N GLY A 18 5.68 -34.89 -6.29
CA GLY A 18 5.60 -34.10 -5.07
C GLY A 18 5.49 -32.59 -5.32
N ILE A 19 6.33 -32.06 -6.22
CA ILE A 19 6.27 -30.65 -6.64
C ILE A 19 4.93 -30.34 -7.33
N ALA A 20 4.46 -31.21 -8.23
CA ALA A 20 3.18 -31.01 -8.92
C ALA A 20 1.99 -31.00 -7.94
N LEU A 21 1.97 -31.89 -6.95
CA LEU A 21 0.95 -31.92 -5.89
C LEU A 21 1.01 -30.65 -5.03
N MET A 22 2.21 -30.21 -4.64
CA MET A 22 2.41 -28.98 -3.89
C MET A 22 1.91 -27.75 -4.67
N LEU A 23 2.31 -27.60 -5.94
CA LEU A 23 1.89 -26.48 -6.78
C LEU A 23 0.38 -26.49 -7.04
N THR A 24 -0.22 -27.68 -7.15
CA THR A 24 -1.68 -27.83 -7.26
C THR A 24 -2.36 -27.37 -5.98
N TYR A 25 -1.90 -27.85 -4.81
CA TYR A 25 -2.42 -27.43 -3.51
C TYR A 25 -2.32 -25.92 -3.32
N VAL A 26 -1.17 -25.30 -3.60
CA VAL A 26 -0.97 -23.84 -3.49
C VAL A 26 -1.97 -23.07 -4.37
N LYS A 27 -2.32 -23.61 -5.55
CA LYS A 27 -3.20 -22.92 -6.49
C LYS A 27 -4.70 -23.16 -6.21
N THR A 28 -5.05 -24.27 -5.56
CA THR A 28 -6.47 -24.65 -5.38
C THR A 28 -6.96 -24.53 -3.94
N MET A 29 -6.06 -24.55 -2.96
CA MET A 29 -6.40 -24.54 -1.53
C MET A 29 -5.96 -23.27 -0.81
N LEU A 30 -5.05 -22.49 -1.41
CA LEU A 30 -4.61 -21.21 -0.87
C LEU A 30 -5.06 -20.06 -1.78
N PRO A 31 -5.22 -18.84 -1.25
CA PRO A 31 -5.10 -18.44 0.16
C PRO A 31 -6.26 -18.92 1.05
N ASP A 32 -5.94 -19.43 2.25
CA ASP A 32 -6.94 -19.82 3.27
C ASP A 32 -7.14 -18.72 4.31
N VAL A 33 -7.94 -17.72 3.96
CA VAL A 33 -8.32 -16.61 4.85
C VAL A 33 -9.77 -16.70 5.33
N GLY A 34 -10.48 -17.76 4.97
CA GLY A 34 -11.91 -17.92 5.21
C GLY A 34 -12.81 -17.21 4.20
N ASP A 35 -14.12 -17.44 4.35
CA ASP A 35 -15.13 -16.82 3.51
C ASP A 35 -15.33 -15.34 3.84
N ALA A 36 -15.86 -14.59 2.88
CA ALA A 36 -16.27 -13.22 3.12
C ALA A 36 -17.41 -13.22 4.16
N PRO A 37 -17.32 -12.45 5.26
CA PRO A 37 -18.34 -12.44 6.29
C PRO A 37 -19.65 -11.83 5.76
N GLU A 38 -20.78 -12.24 6.34
CA GLU A 38 -22.03 -11.50 6.16
C GLU A 38 -21.93 -10.17 6.92
N LEU A 39 -21.66 -9.09 6.18
CA LEU A 39 -21.44 -7.76 6.70
C LEU A 39 -22.34 -6.76 5.98
N SER A 40 -22.90 -5.83 6.74
CA SER A 40 -23.53 -4.60 6.24
C SER A 40 -22.98 -3.44 7.05
N VAL A 41 -22.25 -2.53 6.41
CA VAL A 41 -21.65 -1.39 7.12
C VAL A 41 -22.69 -0.31 7.44
N ASP A 42 -22.51 0.38 8.55
CA ASP A 42 -23.24 1.61 8.85
C ASP A 42 -22.87 2.68 7.79
N LYS A 43 -23.88 3.38 7.28
CA LYS A 43 -23.76 4.44 6.26
C LYS A 43 -24.19 5.80 6.81
N SER A 44 -24.22 5.95 8.14
CA SER A 44 -24.40 7.24 8.78
C SER A 44 -23.37 8.26 8.29
N GLU A 45 -23.74 9.53 8.31
CA GLU A 45 -22.87 10.62 7.86
C GLU A 45 -21.52 10.62 8.59
N ALA A 46 -21.53 10.37 9.90
CA ALA A 46 -20.31 10.27 10.70
C ALA A 46 -19.38 9.14 10.23
N GLN A 47 -19.95 7.97 9.92
CA GLN A 47 -19.19 6.81 9.44
C GLN A 47 -18.62 7.06 8.04
N VAL A 48 -19.40 7.67 7.15
CA VAL A 48 -18.96 8.07 5.81
C VAL A 48 -17.85 9.12 5.87
N GLU A 49 -17.95 10.10 6.77
CA GLU A 49 -16.93 11.15 6.89
C GLU A 49 -15.62 10.61 7.49
N ARG A 50 -15.71 9.73 8.49
CA ARG A 50 -14.53 9.01 8.99
C ARG A 50 -13.87 8.18 7.87
N GLY A 51 -14.69 7.49 7.07
CA GLY A 51 -14.22 6.72 5.92
C GLY A 51 -13.55 7.57 4.84
N ARG A 52 -14.13 8.74 4.54
CA ARG A 52 -13.59 9.73 3.61
C ARG A 52 -12.21 10.18 4.07
N TYR A 53 -12.07 10.55 5.33
CA TYR A 53 -10.80 10.94 5.92
C TYR A 53 -9.74 9.84 5.78
N LEU A 54 -10.08 8.62 6.20
CA LEU A 54 -9.16 7.48 6.15
C LEU A 54 -8.74 7.14 4.72
N ALA A 55 -9.71 6.97 3.82
CA ALA A 55 -9.45 6.52 2.45
C ALA A 55 -8.67 7.55 1.62
N ASN A 56 -8.91 8.85 1.82
CA ASN A 56 -8.25 9.89 1.02
C ASN A 56 -6.96 10.41 1.65
N HIS A 57 -6.83 10.41 2.97
CA HIS A 57 -5.74 11.14 3.65
C HIS A 57 -4.86 10.29 4.54
N VAL A 58 -5.34 9.16 5.06
CA VAL A 58 -4.52 8.28 5.92
C VAL A 58 -4.03 7.09 5.13
N MET A 59 -4.93 6.23 4.67
CA MET A 59 -4.63 5.01 3.91
C MET A 59 -4.38 5.28 2.43
N VAL A 60 -4.70 6.49 1.96
CA VAL A 60 -4.44 6.99 0.60
C VAL A 60 -4.85 6.02 -0.51
N CYS A 61 -6.01 5.35 -0.37
CA CYS A 61 -6.53 4.39 -1.33
C CYS A 61 -6.57 4.98 -2.75
N MET A 62 -6.92 6.27 -2.84
CA MET A 62 -7.08 6.97 -4.12
C MET A 62 -5.76 7.21 -4.86
N ASP A 63 -4.60 7.09 -4.18
CA ASP A 63 -3.28 7.21 -4.79
C ASP A 63 -3.01 6.15 -5.86
N CYS A 64 -3.53 4.94 -5.66
CA CYS A 64 -3.43 3.85 -6.64
C CYS A 64 -4.74 3.65 -7.38
N HIS A 65 -5.87 3.87 -6.72
CA HIS A 65 -7.19 3.58 -7.27
C HIS A 65 -7.82 4.75 -8.03
N SER A 66 -7.06 5.77 -8.41
CA SER A 66 -7.51 6.85 -9.31
C SER A 66 -6.41 7.12 -10.33
N LYS A 67 -6.70 7.90 -11.38
CA LYS A 67 -5.67 8.27 -12.35
C LYS A 67 -4.74 9.32 -11.76
N ARG A 68 -3.43 9.16 -11.96
CA ARG A 68 -2.41 10.14 -11.54
C ARG A 68 -1.84 10.91 -12.72
N ASP A 69 -1.54 12.20 -12.51
CA ASP A 69 -0.85 13.04 -13.49
C ASP A 69 0.65 13.14 -13.17
N TRP A 70 1.41 12.16 -13.65
CA TRP A 70 2.87 12.11 -13.46
C TRP A 70 3.67 13.18 -14.22
N SER A 71 3.02 14.00 -15.06
CA SER A 71 3.66 15.20 -15.63
C SER A 71 3.83 16.33 -14.60
N ARG A 72 3.27 16.16 -13.41
CA ARG A 72 3.34 17.11 -12.30
C ARG A 72 4.00 16.50 -11.08
N TYR A 73 4.57 17.36 -10.25
CA TYR A 73 5.24 16.96 -9.02
C TYR A 73 4.29 16.20 -8.10
N SER A 74 4.79 15.08 -7.55
CA SER A 74 4.07 14.14 -6.70
C SER A 74 2.94 13.35 -7.38
N GLY A 75 2.73 13.53 -8.68
CA GLY A 75 1.67 12.84 -9.41
C GLY A 75 0.27 13.05 -8.82
N PRO A 76 -0.28 14.28 -8.77
CA PRO A 76 -1.59 14.52 -8.19
C PRO A 76 -2.69 13.73 -8.91
N LEU A 77 -3.81 13.51 -8.21
CA LEU A 77 -4.97 12.84 -8.79
C LEU A 77 -5.57 13.68 -9.91
N VAL A 78 -6.01 13.02 -10.99
CA VAL A 78 -6.78 13.65 -12.06
C VAL A 78 -8.23 13.79 -11.59
N GLU A 79 -8.77 15.00 -11.69
CA GLU A 79 -10.15 15.31 -11.31
C GLU A 79 -11.15 14.39 -12.04
N GLY A 80 -12.20 13.96 -11.33
CA GLY A 80 -13.24 13.08 -11.86
C GLY A 80 -12.85 11.61 -11.99
N THR A 81 -11.63 11.21 -11.61
CA THR A 81 -11.15 9.81 -11.72
C THR A 81 -11.13 9.07 -10.39
N LEU A 82 -11.76 9.61 -9.35
CA LEU A 82 -11.73 9.08 -8.00
C LEU A 82 -12.27 7.65 -7.95
N GLY A 83 -11.43 6.70 -7.55
CA GLY A 83 -11.80 5.28 -7.48
C GLY A 83 -11.83 4.55 -8.83
N GLN A 84 -11.49 5.21 -9.95
CA GLN A 84 -11.52 4.64 -11.30
C GLN A 84 -10.55 3.45 -11.50
N GLY A 85 -9.50 3.34 -10.69
CA GLY A 85 -8.43 2.37 -10.86
C GLY A 85 -7.60 2.60 -12.12
N GLY A 86 -6.78 1.60 -12.47
CA GLY A 86 -6.01 1.59 -13.72
C GLY A 86 -4.52 1.91 -13.57
N GLU A 87 -4.05 2.33 -12.40
CA GLU A 87 -2.61 2.53 -12.16
C GLU A 87 -1.86 1.20 -12.34
N VAL A 88 -0.70 1.27 -13.00
CA VAL A 88 0.07 0.10 -13.44
C VAL A 88 1.39 0.00 -12.68
N PHE A 89 1.61 -1.15 -12.04
CA PHE A 89 2.86 -1.52 -11.40
C PHE A 89 3.44 -2.72 -12.13
N ASP A 90 4.53 -2.54 -12.86
CA ASP A 90 5.09 -3.57 -13.74
C ASP A 90 6.60 -3.75 -13.55
N GLN A 91 7.18 -4.62 -14.39
CA GLN A 91 8.58 -5.01 -14.34
C GLN A 91 9.54 -3.82 -14.54
N ASN A 92 9.13 -2.74 -15.22
CA ASN A 92 9.97 -1.55 -15.39
C ASN A 92 10.21 -0.84 -14.05
N MET A 93 9.30 -1.03 -13.10
CA MET A 93 9.43 -0.54 -11.72
C MET A 93 9.98 -1.61 -10.76
N GLY A 94 10.38 -2.78 -11.28
CA GLY A 94 10.93 -3.89 -10.49
C GLY A 94 9.90 -4.86 -9.91
N PHE A 95 8.64 -4.79 -10.33
CA PHE A 95 7.60 -5.72 -9.86
C PHE A 95 7.71 -7.10 -10.52
N PRO A 96 7.39 -8.19 -9.80
CA PRO A 96 7.44 -9.57 -10.30
C PRO A 96 6.18 -9.96 -11.11
N GLY A 97 5.78 -9.08 -12.01
CA GLY A 97 4.54 -9.19 -12.78
C GLY A 97 3.98 -7.83 -13.09
N ARG A 98 2.81 -7.84 -13.74
CA ARG A 98 2.04 -6.65 -14.07
C ARG A 98 0.80 -6.59 -13.18
N PHE A 99 0.80 -5.68 -12.22
CA PHE A 99 -0.31 -5.46 -11.29
C PHE A 99 -1.04 -4.16 -11.65
N VAL A 100 -2.37 -4.21 -11.62
CA VAL A 100 -3.23 -3.09 -12.01
C VAL A 100 -4.18 -2.79 -10.87
N ALA A 101 -4.23 -1.53 -10.44
CA ALA A 101 -5.18 -1.11 -9.43
C ALA A 101 -6.61 -1.30 -9.96
N SER A 102 -7.45 -1.96 -9.16
CA SER A 102 -8.85 -2.23 -9.54
C SER A 102 -9.69 -0.95 -9.50
N ASN A 103 -10.80 -0.92 -10.23
CA ASN A 103 -11.81 0.13 -10.05
C ASN A 103 -12.59 -0.12 -8.75
N ILE A 104 -12.51 0.80 -7.79
CA ILE A 104 -13.18 0.71 -6.48
C ILE A 104 -14.35 1.70 -6.35
N SER A 105 -14.71 2.38 -7.44
CA SER A 105 -16.00 3.08 -7.52
C SER A 105 -17.15 2.06 -7.64
N PRO A 106 -18.42 2.49 -7.49
CA PRO A 106 -19.56 1.60 -7.70
C PRO A 106 -19.61 0.96 -9.10
N HIS A 107 -18.91 1.48 -10.10
CA HIS A 107 -18.74 0.79 -11.39
C HIS A 107 -18.02 -0.56 -11.23
N GLY A 108 -16.90 -0.59 -10.48
CA GLY A 108 -16.10 -1.80 -10.30
C GLY A 108 -16.54 -2.71 -9.16
N ILE A 109 -16.94 -2.13 -8.01
CA ILE A 109 -17.28 -2.90 -6.79
C ILE A 109 -18.75 -2.77 -6.36
N GLY A 110 -19.61 -2.12 -7.15
CA GLY A 110 -21.03 -1.92 -6.79
C GLY A 110 -21.77 -3.23 -6.51
N GLY A 111 -21.44 -4.29 -7.27
CA GLY A 111 -22.00 -5.64 -7.09
C GLY A 111 -21.26 -6.52 -6.07
N TRP A 112 -20.25 -6.01 -5.36
CA TRP A 112 -19.60 -6.74 -4.28
C TRP A 112 -20.38 -6.53 -2.98
N THR A 113 -20.42 -7.52 -2.09
CA THR A 113 -20.95 -7.34 -0.72
C THR A 113 -19.95 -6.55 0.14
N ASP A 114 -20.39 -5.99 1.26
CA ASP A 114 -19.46 -5.30 2.16
C ASP A 114 -18.41 -6.26 2.73
N GLY A 115 -18.78 -7.52 2.98
CA GLY A 115 -17.85 -8.57 3.41
C GLY A 115 -16.81 -8.95 2.37
N GLU A 116 -17.17 -8.95 1.08
CA GLU A 116 -16.22 -9.20 -0.01
C GLU A 116 -15.21 -8.05 -0.13
N ILE A 117 -15.65 -6.80 0.02
CA ILE A 117 -14.75 -5.63 0.04
C ILE A 117 -13.86 -5.69 1.28
N TRP A 118 -14.44 -5.97 2.45
CA TRP A 118 -13.70 -6.14 3.70
C TRP A 118 -12.60 -7.18 3.56
N ARG A 119 -12.89 -8.37 3.02
CA ARG A 119 -11.90 -9.45 2.85
C ARG A 119 -10.78 -9.06 1.88
N ALA A 120 -11.12 -8.33 0.82
CA ALA A 120 -10.11 -7.81 -0.10
C ALA A 120 -9.19 -6.79 0.56
N VAL A 121 -9.76 -5.87 1.36
CA VAL A 121 -9.00 -4.80 2.03
C VAL A 121 -8.16 -5.32 3.19
N THR A 122 -8.63 -6.30 3.95
CA THR A 122 -7.98 -6.73 5.20
C THR A 122 -7.18 -8.01 5.06
N SER A 123 -7.45 -8.82 4.04
CA SER A 123 -6.78 -10.11 3.81
C SER A 123 -6.16 -10.24 2.44
N GLY A 124 -6.44 -9.33 1.50
CA GLY A 124 -5.85 -9.40 0.16
C GLY A 124 -6.45 -10.50 -0.71
N VAL A 125 -7.74 -10.81 -0.56
CA VAL A 125 -8.43 -11.81 -1.38
C VAL A 125 -9.66 -11.21 -2.05
N GLY A 126 -9.66 -11.22 -3.39
CA GLY A 126 -10.76 -10.68 -4.19
C GLY A 126 -12.07 -11.46 -4.05
N LYS A 127 -13.15 -10.91 -4.63
CA LYS A 127 -14.47 -11.56 -4.70
C LYS A 127 -14.42 -12.96 -5.34
N ASP A 128 -13.61 -13.13 -6.37
CA ASP A 128 -13.39 -14.39 -7.08
C ASP A 128 -12.38 -15.33 -6.38
N GLY A 129 -11.94 -15.00 -5.17
CA GLY A 129 -10.98 -15.78 -4.40
C GLY A 129 -9.52 -15.58 -4.83
N ARG A 130 -9.25 -14.74 -5.85
CA ARG A 130 -7.87 -14.51 -6.29
C ARG A 130 -7.08 -13.74 -5.24
N PRO A 131 -5.81 -14.09 -4.99
CA PRO A 131 -4.95 -13.30 -4.12
C PRO A 131 -4.58 -11.97 -4.80
N LEU A 132 -4.56 -10.90 -4.02
CA LEU A 132 -4.09 -9.58 -4.42
C LEU A 132 -2.61 -9.46 -4.08
N PHE A 133 -1.86 -8.78 -4.94
CA PHE A 133 -0.44 -8.55 -4.67
C PHE A 133 -0.29 -7.47 -3.58
N PRO A 134 0.59 -7.64 -2.58
CA PRO A 134 0.70 -6.76 -1.42
C PRO A 134 1.30 -5.37 -1.72
N ILE A 135 1.24 -4.92 -2.98
CA ILE A 135 1.32 -3.49 -3.31
C ILE A 135 0.06 -2.75 -2.85
N MET A 136 -1.08 -3.44 -2.82
CA MET A 136 -2.23 -3.02 -2.03
C MET A 136 -1.93 -3.39 -0.57
N PRO A 137 -1.83 -2.44 0.37
CA PRO A 137 -1.30 -2.67 1.72
C PRO A 137 -2.33 -3.33 2.64
N TYR A 138 -2.96 -4.42 2.20
CA TYR A 138 -3.89 -5.21 3.00
C TYR A 138 -3.26 -5.77 4.29
N PRO A 139 -1.94 -6.09 4.38
CA PRO A 139 -1.34 -6.49 5.66
C PRO A 139 -1.39 -5.37 6.70
N ASN A 140 -1.34 -4.10 6.27
CA ASN A 140 -1.44 -2.95 7.18
C ASN A 140 -2.90 -2.72 7.56
N ALA A 141 -3.81 -2.73 6.58
CA ALA A 141 -5.25 -2.56 6.82
C ALA A 141 -5.83 -3.66 7.74
N GLY A 142 -5.36 -4.90 7.59
CA GLY A 142 -5.71 -6.03 8.46
C GLY A 142 -5.22 -5.91 9.90
N GLN A 143 -4.41 -4.90 10.23
CA GLN A 143 -3.97 -4.59 11.59
C GLN A 143 -4.69 -3.38 12.21
N LEU A 144 -5.59 -2.72 11.49
CA LEU A 144 -6.27 -1.53 11.98
C LEU A 144 -7.46 -1.87 12.89
N ASP A 145 -8.20 -0.86 13.33
CA ASP A 145 -9.52 -1.09 13.91
C ASP A 145 -10.48 -1.49 12.81
N GLU A 146 -11.16 -2.61 13.03
CA GLU A 146 -12.17 -3.10 12.09
C GLU A 146 -13.25 -2.03 11.82
N SER A 147 -13.58 -1.20 12.80
CA SER A 147 -14.53 -0.09 12.63
C SER A 147 -14.05 0.99 11.64
N ASP A 148 -12.73 1.22 11.55
CA ASP A 148 -12.13 2.12 10.57
C ASP A 148 -12.21 1.52 9.16
N ILE A 149 -12.07 0.20 9.02
CA ILE A 149 -12.28 -0.50 7.74
C ILE A 149 -13.75 -0.41 7.31
N HIS A 150 -14.69 -0.58 8.23
CA HIS A 150 -16.11 -0.38 7.94
C HIS A 150 -16.40 1.05 7.47
N ALA A 151 -15.76 2.05 8.08
CA ALA A 151 -15.87 3.45 7.68
C ALA A 151 -15.38 3.65 6.24
N VAL A 152 -14.21 3.12 5.90
CA VAL A 152 -13.67 3.15 4.54
C VAL A 152 -14.67 2.53 3.55
N ILE A 153 -15.21 1.35 3.84
CA ILE A 153 -16.21 0.70 2.97
C ILE A 153 -17.46 1.58 2.82
N ALA A 154 -17.96 2.17 3.91
CA ALA A 154 -19.12 3.07 3.87
C ALA A 154 -18.85 4.27 2.94
N TYR A 155 -17.66 4.86 3.00
CA TYR A 155 -17.26 5.92 2.09
C TYR A 155 -17.16 5.46 0.63
N LEU A 156 -16.55 4.30 0.34
CA LEU A 156 -16.45 3.77 -1.03
C LEU A 156 -17.83 3.59 -1.68
N ARG A 157 -18.85 3.22 -0.89
CA ARG A 157 -20.24 3.14 -1.36
C ARG A 157 -20.85 4.48 -1.78
N THR A 158 -20.28 5.60 -1.32
CA THR A 158 -20.75 6.96 -1.65
C THR A 158 -20.06 7.57 -2.87
N LEU A 159 -19.00 6.94 -3.39
CA LEU A 159 -18.31 7.43 -4.59
C LEU A 159 -19.25 7.45 -5.79
N SER A 160 -19.03 8.39 -6.70
CA SER A 160 -19.69 8.33 -8.01
C SER A 160 -19.13 7.16 -8.82
N PRO A 161 -19.96 6.40 -9.57
CA PRO A 161 -19.46 5.38 -10.47
C PRO A 161 -18.64 6.04 -11.58
N VAL A 162 -17.41 5.56 -11.78
CA VAL A 162 -16.55 6.02 -12.88
C VAL A 162 -16.28 4.83 -13.78
N ALA A 163 -16.78 4.88 -15.02
CA ALA A 163 -16.63 3.80 -15.98
C ALA A 163 -15.14 3.60 -16.34
N ASN A 164 -14.63 2.42 -16.00
CA ASN A 164 -13.30 1.93 -16.37
C ASN A 164 -13.19 0.46 -15.97
N ASP A 165 -12.69 -0.39 -16.86
CA ASP A 165 -12.50 -1.81 -16.61
C ASP A 165 -11.01 -2.16 -16.78
N PRO A 166 -10.16 -1.86 -15.78
CA PRO A 166 -8.73 -2.17 -15.84
C PRO A 166 -8.49 -3.65 -16.15
N PRO A 167 -7.48 -3.99 -16.96
CA PRO A 167 -7.14 -5.38 -17.21
C PRO A 167 -6.71 -6.08 -15.92
N ALA A 168 -6.94 -7.39 -15.85
CA ALA A 168 -6.57 -8.17 -14.68
C ALA A 168 -5.04 -8.19 -14.47
N SER A 169 -4.62 -8.11 -13.20
CA SER A 169 -3.23 -8.32 -12.79
C SER A 169 -2.73 -9.71 -13.18
N LYS A 170 -1.45 -9.80 -13.55
CA LYS A 170 -0.77 -11.03 -13.94
C LYS A 170 0.61 -11.09 -13.29
N ALA A 171 0.76 -11.97 -12.31
CA ALA A 171 2.05 -12.28 -11.71
C ALA A 171 2.91 -13.13 -12.64
N ASP A 172 4.22 -12.90 -12.66
CA ASP A 172 5.18 -13.72 -13.40
C ASP A 172 5.51 -15.00 -12.64
N PHE A 173 6.13 -15.98 -13.31
CA PHE A 173 6.69 -17.13 -12.61
C PHE A 173 7.98 -16.73 -11.85
N PRO A 174 8.18 -17.16 -10.59
CA PRO A 174 7.33 -18.04 -9.78
C PRO A 174 6.32 -17.31 -8.88
N MET A 175 6.22 -15.98 -8.98
CA MET A 175 5.32 -15.17 -8.14
C MET A 175 3.85 -15.56 -8.28
N ASN A 176 3.42 -16.03 -9.44
CA ASN A 176 2.07 -16.56 -9.65
C ASN A 176 1.68 -17.72 -8.72
N PHE A 177 2.66 -18.45 -8.16
CA PHE A 177 2.42 -19.43 -7.09
C PHE A 177 2.60 -18.80 -5.71
N ILE A 178 3.69 -18.05 -5.51
CA ILE A 178 4.03 -17.43 -4.21
C ILE A 178 2.90 -16.52 -3.72
N ILE A 179 2.25 -15.76 -4.60
CA ILE A 179 1.18 -14.82 -4.25
C ILE A 179 0.01 -15.48 -3.51
N HIS A 180 -0.25 -16.78 -3.71
CA HIS A 180 -1.32 -17.49 -3.00
C HIS A 180 -0.96 -17.75 -1.52
N THR A 181 0.31 -17.65 -1.14
CA THR A 181 0.79 -17.91 0.23
C THR A 181 1.00 -16.63 1.04
N ILE A 182 0.70 -15.44 0.48
CA ILE A 182 0.93 -14.15 1.15
C ILE A 182 -0.31 -13.65 1.91
N PRO A 183 -1.55 -13.78 1.40
CA PRO A 183 -2.75 -13.44 2.15
C PRO A 183 -2.83 -14.18 3.49
N GLU A 184 -3.19 -13.44 4.53
CA GLU A 184 -3.37 -13.95 5.89
C GLU A 184 -4.67 -13.39 6.48
N LYS A 185 -5.16 -14.05 7.53
CA LYS A 185 -6.32 -13.55 8.28
C LYS A 185 -5.94 -12.24 8.99
N PRO A 186 -6.84 -11.25 9.05
CA PRO A 186 -6.52 -9.99 9.69
C PRO A 186 -6.34 -10.18 11.21
N SER A 187 -5.49 -9.35 11.80
CA SER A 187 -5.22 -9.31 13.24
C SER A 187 -5.49 -7.89 13.73
N PHE A 188 -6.78 -7.54 13.81
CA PHE A 188 -7.20 -6.20 14.18
C PHE A 188 -6.75 -5.81 15.59
N GLN A 189 -6.53 -4.51 15.76
CA GLN A 189 -6.37 -3.87 17.06
C GLN A 189 -7.47 -2.83 17.26
N LYS A 190 -7.60 -2.25 18.45
CA LYS A 190 -8.50 -1.09 18.63
C LYS A 190 -7.77 0.21 18.36
N MET A 191 -8.47 1.17 17.78
CA MET A 191 -7.95 2.53 17.60
C MET A 191 -7.54 3.09 18.96
N PRO A 192 -6.26 3.45 19.16
CA PRO A 192 -5.82 3.98 20.44
C PRO A 192 -6.52 5.31 20.78
N PRO A 193 -6.83 5.57 22.07
CA PRO A 193 -7.41 6.84 22.46
C PRO A 193 -6.41 7.98 22.23
N ALA A 194 -6.91 9.18 21.91
CA ALA A 194 -6.07 10.36 21.65
C ALA A 194 -5.17 10.77 22.83
N SER A 195 -5.47 10.29 24.04
CA SER A 195 -4.62 10.48 25.22
C SER A 195 -3.30 9.70 25.15
N ASP A 196 -3.24 8.61 24.37
CA ASP A 196 -2.02 7.85 24.11
C ASP A 196 -1.49 8.17 22.70
N ARG A 197 -0.82 9.32 22.60
CA ARG A 197 -0.30 9.83 21.32
C ARG A 197 0.73 8.91 20.66
N VAL A 198 1.50 8.15 21.44
CA VAL A 198 2.51 7.22 20.89
C VAL A 198 1.81 6.04 20.23
N ALA A 199 0.84 5.43 20.91
CA ALA A 199 0.05 4.33 20.32
C ALA A 199 -0.75 4.81 19.10
N GLN A 200 -1.39 5.99 19.20
CA GLN A 200 -2.12 6.60 18.09
C GLN A 200 -1.20 6.87 16.89
N GLY A 201 -0.02 7.44 17.13
CA GLY A 201 0.98 7.68 16.08
C GLY A 201 1.43 6.39 15.39
N ARG A 202 1.66 5.32 16.16
CA ARG A 202 1.99 3.99 15.60
C ARG A 202 0.87 3.45 14.72
N TYR A 203 -0.38 3.58 15.18
CA TYR A 203 -1.56 3.16 14.42
C TYR A 203 -1.63 3.91 13.07
N LEU A 204 -1.48 5.23 13.09
CA LEU A 204 -1.54 6.06 11.89
C LEU A 204 -0.35 5.82 10.95
N VAL A 205 0.86 5.63 11.47
CA VAL A 205 2.04 5.24 10.68
C VAL A 205 1.82 3.91 9.95
N THR A 206 1.15 2.97 10.61
CA THR A 206 0.78 1.66 10.03
C THR A 206 -0.30 1.85 8.96
N ALA A 207 -1.39 2.56 9.28
CA ALA A 207 -2.48 2.83 8.36
C ALA A 207 -2.01 3.57 7.09
N ALA A 208 -1.07 4.50 7.25
CA ALA A 208 -0.49 5.26 6.17
C ALA A 208 0.63 4.54 5.40
N GLY A 209 1.07 3.36 5.85
CA GLY A 209 2.13 2.60 5.17
C GLY A 209 3.49 3.33 5.14
N CYS A 210 3.78 4.20 6.11
CA CYS A 210 5.03 4.98 6.07
C CYS A 210 6.26 4.05 6.06
N ARG A 211 6.18 2.91 6.76
CA ARG A 211 7.25 1.90 6.83
C ARG A 211 7.57 1.32 5.45
N ASP A 212 6.56 1.12 4.60
CA ASP A 212 6.69 0.46 3.31
C ASP A 212 7.56 1.27 2.36
N CYS A 213 7.49 2.59 2.44
CA CYS A 213 8.32 3.49 1.64
C CYS A 213 9.62 3.88 2.37
N HIS A 214 9.57 4.12 3.67
CA HIS A 214 10.71 4.63 4.45
C HIS A 214 11.60 3.54 5.06
N THR A 215 11.43 2.29 4.66
CA THR A 215 12.34 1.19 4.98
C THR A 215 12.78 0.53 3.68
N ARG A 216 14.08 0.27 3.54
CA ARG A 216 14.59 -0.48 2.38
C ARG A 216 13.94 -1.85 2.29
N GLN A 217 13.63 -2.26 1.06
CA GLN A 217 13.11 -3.58 0.76
C GLN A 217 13.92 -4.24 -0.36
N ASP A 218 14.07 -5.56 -0.29
CA ASP A 218 14.57 -6.42 -1.36
C ASP A 218 13.57 -7.55 -1.57
N LYS A 219 13.01 -7.64 -2.79
CA LYS A 219 11.99 -8.63 -3.17
C LYS A 219 10.83 -8.74 -2.16
N GLY A 220 10.32 -7.59 -1.72
CA GLY A 220 9.20 -7.48 -0.78
C GLY A 220 9.53 -7.79 0.68
N LYS A 221 10.82 -7.97 1.02
CA LYS A 221 11.28 -8.14 2.41
C LYS A 221 11.98 -6.88 2.86
N PHE A 222 11.64 -6.40 4.06
CA PHE A 222 12.38 -5.31 4.69
C PHE A 222 13.84 -5.71 4.92
N VAL A 223 14.77 -4.92 4.40
CA VAL A 223 16.22 -5.11 4.53
C VAL A 223 16.84 -3.83 5.07
N GLY A 224 17.40 -3.89 6.27
CA GLY A 224 17.99 -2.72 6.93
C GLY A 224 17.09 -2.13 8.03
N PRO A 225 17.50 -0.98 8.60
CA PRO A 225 16.85 -0.41 9.77
C PRO A 225 15.47 0.14 9.41
N GLU A 226 14.49 -0.18 10.25
CA GLU A 226 13.11 0.29 10.11
C GLU A 226 13.07 1.82 10.10
N PHE A 227 12.32 2.41 9.14
CA PHE A 227 12.19 3.86 8.94
C PHE A 227 13.50 4.61 8.62
N GLY A 228 14.60 3.89 8.42
CA GLY A 228 15.92 4.47 8.13
C GLY A 228 16.06 5.07 6.73
N GLY A 229 15.04 4.98 5.88
CA GLY A 229 15.06 5.43 4.50
C GLY A 229 15.90 4.55 3.59
N GLY A 230 16.22 5.05 2.40
CA GLY A 230 17.12 4.40 1.46
C GLY A 230 16.43 3.50 0.43
N PHE A 231 15.09 3.44 0.42
CA PHE A 231 14.35 2.67 -0.59
C PHE A 231 14.29 3.47 -1.90
N ALA A 232 14.71 2.85 -3.00
CA ALA A 232 14.82 3.50 -4.30
C ALA A 232 13.55 3.28 -5.14
N PHE A 233 12.99 4.37 -5.65
CA PHE A 233 11.87 4.39 -6.59
C PHE A 233 12.38 4.82 -7.95
N ASN A 234 12.38 3.88 -8.91
CA ASN A 234 12.82 4.14 -10.28
C ASN A 234 11.66 4.70 -11.10
N PHE A 235 11.90 5.80 -11.79
CA PHE A 235 10.95 6.40 -12.71
C PHE A 235 11.24 5.99 -14.16
N PRO A 236 10.22 6.01 -15.06
CA PRO A 236 10.40 5.65 -16.47
C PRO A 236 11.41 6.52 -17.23
N ASP A 237 11.68 7.73 -16.76
CA ASP A 237 12.67 8.64 -17.33
C ASP A 237 14.10 8.36 -16.87
N GLY A 238 14.31 7.29 -16.10
CA GLY A 238 15.60 6.88 -15.54
C GLY A 238 16.01 7.63 -14.29
N SER A 239 15.21 8.59 -13.81
CA SER A 239 15.45 9.23 -12.52
C SER A 239 15.12 8.30 -11.36
N VAL A 240 15.75 8.54 -10.21
CA VAL A 240 15.57 7.74 -9.01
C VAL A 240 15.31 8.64 -7.82
N THR A 241 14.21 8.39 -7.12
CA THR A 241 13.91 9.01 -5.83
C THR A 241 14.19 8.02 -4.72
N THR A 242 14.95 8.43 -3.71
CA THR A 242 15.26 7.59 -2.56
C THR A 242 14.51 8.07 -1.34
N SER A 243 13.81 7.18 -0.64
CA SER A 243 13.06 7.54 0.56
C SER A 243 13.98 8.07 1.66
N SER A 244 13.48 9.09 2.38
CA SER A 244 14.23 9.74 3.45
C SER A 244 14.28 8.89 4.71
N ASN A 245 15.33 9.05 5.51
CA ASN A 245 15.35 8.59 6.88
C ASN A 245 14.35 9.41 7.72
N ILE A 246 13.43 8.76 8.42
CA ILE A 246 12.43 9.43 9.27
C ILE A 246 12.53 9.05 10.75
N THR A 247 13.67 8.46 11.15
CA THR A 247 14.02 8.21 12.56
C THR A 247 14.50 9.50 13.23
N PRO A 248 14.57 9.58 14.58
CA PRO A 248 14.98 10.78 15.30
C PRO A 248 16.51 11.00 15.31
N HIS A 249 17.19 10.64 14.22
CA HIS A 249 18.60 10.94 13.98
C HIS A 249 18.78 12.26 13.23
N ALA A 250 19.97 12.88 13.31
CA ALA A 250 20.29 14.12 12.60
C ALA A 250 20.18 14.02 11.07
N THR A 251 20.40 12.82 10.50
CA THR A 251 20.19 12.52 9.07
C THR A 251 18.72 12.27 8.70
N GLY A 252 17.82 12.20 9.69
CA GLY A 252 16.39 12.08 9.54
C GLY A 252 15.65 13.27 10.13
N ILE A 253 14.62 13.02 10.95
CA ILE A 253 13.80 14.08 11.58
C ILE A 253 14.31 14.50 12.96
N GLY A 254 15.54 14.12 13.33
CA GLY A 254 16.13 14.39 14.65
C GLY A 254 16.10 15.87 15.03
N ASN A 255 16.39 16.75 14.08
CA ASN A 255 16.46 18.21 14.25
C ASN A 255 15.14 18.94 13.94
N TRP A 256 14.08 18.21 13.60
CA TRP A 256 12.78 18.83 13.29
C TRP A 256 12.02 19.03 14.58
N SER A 257 11.37 20.19 14.70
CA SER A 257 10.28 20.41 15.65
C SER A 257 8.99 19.74 15.16
N GLU A 258 8.03 19.54 16.07
CA GLU A 258 6.71 19.02 15.70
C GLU A 258 6.02 19.95 14.69
N GLU A 259 6.13 21.26 14.91
CA GLU A 259 5.54 22.28 14.03
C GLU A 259 6.12 22.20 12.62
N GLN A 260 7.45 22.04 12.49
CA GLN A 260 8.09 21.85 11.18
C GLN A 260 7.63 20.56 10.50
N PHE A 261 7.46 19.48 11.26
CA PHE A 261 6.95 18.22 10.73
C PHE A 261 5.52 18.40 10.19
N VAL A 262 4.62 18.96 10.97
CA VAL A 262 3.22 19.21 10.55
C VAL A 262 3.18 20.13 9.33
N LEU A 263 3.94 21.23 9.33
CA LEU A 263 4.01 22.17 8.22
C LEU A 263 4.50 21.53 6.92
N ARG A 264 5.43 20.55 7.00
CA ARG A 264 5.95 19.85 5.83
C ARG A 264 4.85 19.12 5.04
N PHE A 265 3.82 18.62 5.72
CA PHE A 265 2.63 18.03 5.09
C PHE A 265 1.62 19.10 4.70
N LYS A 266 1.38 20.08 5.59
CA LYS A 266 0.34 21.09 5.37
C LYS A 266 0.62 22.10 4.26
N GLN A 267 1.86 22.21 3.79
CA GLN A 267 2.18 23.11 2.67
C GLN A 267 1.44 22.81 1.34
N TYR A 268 0.80 21.64 1.21
CA TYR A 268 0.03 21.26 0.01
C TYR A 268 -1.49 21.36 0.19
N VAL A 269 -1.98 21.85 1.34
CA VAL A 269 -3.42 21.96 1.62
C VAL A 269 -4.05 23.24 1.05
N ASP A 270 -3.24 24.22 0.68
CA ASP A 270 -3.72 25.49 0.13
C ASP A 270 -4.50 25.22 -1.17
N SER A 271 -5.74 25.70 -1.25
CA SER A 271 -6.57 25.61 -2.45
C SER A 271 -5.93 26.26 -3.69
N ALA A 272 -4.98 27.18 -3.51
CA ALA A 272 -4.20 27.79 -4.58
C ALA A 272 -2.97 26.97 -4.98
N TYR A 273 -2.59 25.95 -4.20
CA TYR A 273 -1.47 25.08 -4.54
C TYR A 273 -1.81 24.27 -5.78
N VAL A 274 -0.98 24.42 -6.81
CA VAL A 274 -1.01 23.60 -8.01
C VAL A 274 0.35 22.91 -8.11
N SER A 275 0.36 21.58 -8.17
CA SER A 275 1.62 20.85 -8.37
C SER A 275 2.30 21.35 -9.65
N PRO A 276 3.56 21.80 -9.57
CA PRO A 276 4.29 22.30 -10.73
C PRO A 276 4.47 21.17 -11.76
N GLN A 277 4.61 21.56 -13.03
CA GLN A 277 5.05 20.64 -14.07
C GLN A 277 6.48 20.18 -13.78
N VAL A 278 6.76 18.92 -14.10
CA VAL A 278 8.07 18.29 -13.93
C VAL A 278 8.49 17.72 -15.27
N ALA A 279 9.61 18.20 -15.81
CA ALA A 279 10.20 17.64 -17.02
C ALA A 279 10.95 16.32 -16.71
N ALA A 280 11.23 15.54 -17.76
CA ALA A 280 12.03 14.33 -17.61
C ALA A 280 13.40 14.65 -16.97
N GLY A 281 13.79 13.86 -15.96
CA GLY A 281 15.02 14.03 -15.21
C GLY A 281 14.97 15.08 -14.10
N GLU A 282 13.87 15.83 -13.97
CA GLU A 282 13.64 16.75 -12.85
C GLU A 282 13.11 16.03 -11.60
N LYS A 283 13.21 16.69 -10.45
CA LYS A 283 12.87 16.10 -9.15
C LYS A 283 11.40 15.66 -9.09
N GLN A 284 11.20 14.35 -8.94
CA GLN A 284 9.89 13.71 -8.79
C GLN A 284 9.82 12.89 -7.48
N THR A 285 8.63 12.51 -7.01
CA THR A 285 8.47 11.76 -5.75
C THR A 285 7.27 10.81 -5.74
N PRO A 286 7.45 9.60 -5.14
CA PRO A 286 6.45 8.69 -4.62
C PRO A 286 5.29 9.26 -3.85
N MET A 287 5.77 10.05 -2.89
CA MET A 287 5.09 10.39 -1.66
C MET A 287 3.84 11.19 -1.97
N PRO A 288 2.63 10.72 -1.59
CA PRO A 288 1.37 11.37 -1.93
C PRO A 288 1.13 12.60 -1.05
N TRP A 289 1.96 13.62 -1.24
CA TRP A 289 2.03 14.84 -0.42
C TRP A 289 0.69 15.57 -0.34
N THR A 290 0.00 15.70 -1.47
CA THR A 290 -1.31 16.38 -1.56
C THR A 290 -2.41 15.61 -0.85
N MET A 291 -2.28 14.29 -0.70
CA MET A 291 -3.26 13.45 0.00
C MET A 291 -3.01 13.48 1.52
N TYR A 292 -1.77 13.27 1.96
CA TYR A 292 -1.43 13.37 3.39
C TYR A 292 -1.60 14.79 3.95
N ALA A 293 -1.58 15.83 3.12
CA ALA A 293 -1.89 17.20 3.54
C ALA A 293 -3.30 17.33 4.16
N GLY A 294 -4.23 16.41 3.85
CA GLY A 294 -5.56 16.38 4.45
C GLY A 294 -5.62 15.76 5.86
N MET A 295 -4.55 15.10 6.34
CA MET A 295 -4.50 14.57 7.71
C MET A 295 -4.67 15.70 8.74
N THR A 296 -5.33 15.45 9.88
CA THR A 296 -5.46 16.49 10.92
C THR A 296 -4.09 16.84 11.50
N ASN A 297 -3.94 18.06 12.04
CA ASN A 297 -2.70 18.44 12.72
C ASN A 297 -2.43 17.51 13.91
N GLU A 298 -3.47 17.09 14.63
CA GLU A 298 -3.38 16.17 15.76
C GLU A 298 -2.83 14.80 15.35
N ASP A 299 -3.31 14.24 14.24
CA ASP A 299 -2.82 12.97 13.71
C ASP A 299 -1.38 13.07 13.22
N LEU A 300 -1.01 14.17 12.55
CA LEU A 300 0.38 14.43 12.14
C LEU A 300 1.31 14.60 13.35
N SER A 301 0.86 15.29 14.40
CA SER A 301 1.59 15.42 15.67
C SER A 301 1.74 14.08 16.40
N ALA A 302 0.71 13.22 16.37
CA ALA A 302 0.79 11.87 16.93
C ALA A 302 1.80 11.01 16.16
N ILE A 303 1.78 11.05 14.82
CA ILE A 303 2.80 10.41 13.97
C ILE A 303 4.19 10.89 14.35
N TYR A 304 4.41 12.21 14.42
CA TYR A 304 5.69 12.77 14.84
C TYR A 304 6.11 12.24 16.23
N THR A 305 5.20 12.28 17.20
CA THR A 305 5.42 11.78 18.57
C THR A 305 5.91 10.33 18.55
N TYR A 306 5.24 9.45 17.80
CA TYR A 306 5.65 8.06 17.66
C TYR A 306 7.01 7.93 16.97
N LEU A 307 7.25 8.61 15.85
CA LEU A 307 8.53 8.55 15.13
C LEU A 307 9.70 9.01 16.02
N LYS A 308 9.48 9.96 16.93
CA LYS A 308 10.51 10.40 17.90
C LYS A 308 10.85 9.36 18.97
N THR A 309 10.05 8.30 19.13
CA THR A 309 10.35 7.17 20.03
C THR A 309 11.23 6.09 19.39
N LEU A 310 11.39 6.12 18.07
CA LEU A 310 12.14 5.10 17.34
C LEU A 310 13.64 5.18 17.67
N THR A 311 14.32 4.04 17.55
CA THR A 311 15.79 4.01 17.59
C THR A 311 16.35 4.90 16.48
N PRO A 312 17.19 5.91 16.80
CA PRO A 312 17.84 6.74 15.80
C PRO A 312 18.74 5.92 14.88
N VAL A 313 18.66 6.18 13.57
CA VAL A 313 19.47 5.51 12.55
C VAL A 313 20.34 6.54 11.86
N ASP A 314 21.65 6.33 11.84
CA ASP A 314 22.56 7.12 11.03
C ASP A 314 22.55 6.62 9.58
N ASN A 315 21.78 7.32 8.73
CA ASN A 315 21.69 7.01 7.31
C ASN A 315 21.34 8.27 6.53
N ALA A 316 22.35 8.91 5.94
CA ALA A 316 22.17 10.00 5.00
C ALA A 316 21.86 9.44 3.60
N VAL A 317 20.80 9.95 2.97
CA VAL A 317 20.34 9.46 1.66
C VAL A 317 20.39 10.57 0.61
N VAL A 318 20.81 10.20 -0.61
CA VAL A 318 20.63 11.06 -1.78
C VAL A 318 19.19 10.93 -2.24
N GLN A 319 18.38 11.95 -1.91
CA GLN A 319 16.92 11.90 -2.12
C GLN A 319 16.51 11.82 -3.59
N PHE A 320 17.31 12.36 -4.51
CA PHE A 320 17.00 12.35 -5.94
C PHE A 320 18.27 12.28 -6.77
N THR A 321 18.25 11.42 -7.79
CA THR A 321 19.26 11.34 -8.84
C THR A 321 18.55 11.49 -10.18
N SER A 322 18.99 12.44 -11.01
CA SER A 322 18.40 12.67 -12.34
C SER A 322 18.62 11.48 -13.27
N GLY A 323 17.68 11.24 -14.16
CA GLY A 323 17.88 10.35 -15.31
C GLY A 323 19.00 10.87 -16.22
N LYS A 324 19.67 9.98 -16.94
CA LYS A 324 20.66 10.34 -17.96
C LYS A 324 20.02 10.55 -19.31
#